data_AF-A0A5K7WXE3-F1
#
_entry.id   AF-A0A5K7WXE3-F1
#
_cell.length_a   1.000
_cell.length_b   1.000
_cell.length_c   1.000
_cell.angle_alpha   90.00
_cell.angle_beta   90.00
_cell.angle_gamma   90.00
#
_symmetry.space_group_name_H-M   'P 1'
#
loop_
_entity.id
_entity.type
_entity.pdbx_description
1 polymer ?
#
loop_
_entity_poly.entity_id
_entity_poly.type
_entity_poly.pdbx_seq_one_letter_code
_entity_poly.pdbx_strand_id
1 'polypeptide(L)' 'MIRKMYIIQYLDQSTAWFVRATVEIQAAHSKHQKGDIIKVNHQNYLVIEDFGRLRVKRFDNEINPFIPFTDQIPNK' A
#
# COMPACT_ATOMS: atom_id res chain seq x y z
N MET A 1 16.09 -3.94 -7.37
CA MET A 1 15.24 -3.88 -6.16
C MET A 1 15.92 -2.95 -5.17
N ILE A 2 15.34 -1.78 -4.88
CA ILE A 2 15.96 -0.79 -3.99
C ILE A 2 15.22 -0.84 -2.65
N ARG A 3 15.95 -0.99 -1.53
CA ARG A 3 15.37 -0.78 -0.19
C ARG A 3 15.30 0.71 0.08
N LYS A 4 14.13 1.19 0.49
CA LYS A 4 13.90 2.58 0.86
C LYS A 4 13.20 2.67 2.19
N MET A 5 13.58 3.68 2.96
CA MET A 5 12.94 4.02 4.22
C MET A 5 11.75 4.94 3.94
N TYR A 6 10.55 4.55 4.37
CA TYR A 6 9.33 5.33 4.23
C TYR A 6 8.71 5.61 5.59
N ILE A 7 8.17 6.82 5.74
CA ILE A 7 7.23 7.14 6.82
C ILE A 7 5.85 6.70 6.35
N ILE A 8 5.34 5.62 6.91
CA ILE A 8 4.02 5.06 6.59
C ILE A 8 2.97 5.59 7.54
N GLN A 9 1.81 5.96 6.98
CA GLN A 9 0.60 6.29 7.71
C GLN A 9 -0.48 5.22 7.47
N TYR A 10 -0.95 4.58 8.53
CA TYR A 10 -1.95 3.53 8.44
C TYR A 10 -3.36 4.10 8.61
N LEU A 11 -4.26 3.74 7.70
CA LEU A 11 -5.70 3.98 7.81
C LEU A 11 -6.36 2.84 8.57
N ASP A 12 -7.06 3.16 9.65
CA ASP A 12 -7.91 2.20 10.37
C ASP A 12 -9.29 2.05 9.69
N GLN A 13 -10.02 0.99 10.05
CA GLN A 13 -11.41 0.74 9.69
C GLN A 13 -12.32 1.94 9.99
N SER A 14 -11.99 2.75 11.00
CA SER A 14 -12.70 3.96 11.41
C SER A 14 -12.42 5.23 10.58
N THR A 15 -11.71 5.14 9.45
CA THR A 15 -11.31 6.26 8.56
C THR A 15 -10.33 7.30 9.14
N ALA A 16 -9.83 7.10 10.36
CA ALA A 16 -8.80 7.95 10.96
C ALA A 16 -7.37 7.45 10.63
N TRP A 17 -6.45 8.38 10.35
CA TRP A 17 -5.01 8.10 10.17
C TRP A 17 -4.32 7.99 11.52
N PHE A 18 -4.21 6.77 12.06
CA PHE A 18 -3.90 6.60 13.49
C PHE A 18 -2.42 6.36 13.78
N VAL A 19 -1.67 5.70 12.88
CA VAL A 19 -0.31 5.25 13.18
C VAL A 19 0.68 5.78 12.15
N ARG A 20 1.80 6.35 12.65
CA ARG A 20 2.99 6.69 11.87
C ARG A 20 4.11 5.74 12.26
N ALA A 21 4.66 5.02 11.31
CA ALA A 21 5.86 4.21 11.51
C ALA A 21 6.86 4.48 10.39
N THR A 22 8.14 4.55 10.75
CA THR A 22 9.20 4.56 9.74
C THR A 22 9.62 3.12 9.50
N VAL A 23 9.43 2.63 8.27
CA VAL A 23 9.73 1.25 7.91
C VAL A 23 10.58 1.20 6.65
N GLU A 24 11.38 0.14 6.53
CA GLU A 24 12.03 -0.18 5.27
C GLU A 24 11.09 -1.01 4.40
N ILE A 25 10.88 -0.57 3.16
CA ILE A 25 10.16 -1.32 2.15
C ILE A 25 11.01 -1.51 0.90
N GLN A 26 10.81 -2.65 0.24
CA GLN A 26 11.39 -2.92 -1.05
C GLN A 26 10.52 -2.28 -2.12
N ALA A 27 11.09 -1.40 -2.92
CA ALA A 27 10.39 -0.74 -4.02
C ALA A 27 11.16 -0.93 -5.33
N ALA A 28 10.41 -1.16 -6.41
CA ALA A 28 10.94 -1.13 -7.77
C ALA A 28 11.11 0.31 -8.28
N HIS A 29 10.32 1.24 -7.74
CA HIS A 29 10.24 2.63 -8.19
C HIS A 29 10.51 3.62 -7.07
N SER A 30 10.71 4.89 -7.47
CA SER A 30 11.02 5.95 -6.53
C SER A 30 9.81 6.43 -5.71
N LYS A 31 8.61 6.21 -6.23
CA LYS A 31 7.30 6.52 -5.62
C LYS A 31 6.34 5.36 -5.85
N HIS A 32 5.40 5.20 -4.94
CA HIS A 32 4.28 4.27 -5.10
C HIS A 32 3.07 4.95 -5.73
N GLN A 33 2.31 4.19 -6.50
CA GLN A 33 1.04 4.63 -7.07
C GLN A 33 -0.12 4.18 -6.20
N LYS A 34 -1.22 4.93 -6.25
CA LYS A 34 -2.48 4.54 -5.63
C LYS A 34 -2.93 3.21 -6.23
N GLY A 35 -3.21 2.22 -5.39
CA GLY A 35 -3.51 0.86 -5.82
C GLY A 35 -2.33 -0.11 -5.73
N ASP A 36 -1.09 0.36 -5.55
CA ASP A 36 0.05 -0.54 -5.34
C ASP A 36 -0.16 -1.37 -4.07
N ILE A 37 0.30 -2.63 -4.11
CA ILE A 37 0.37 -3.49 -2.92
C ILE A 37 1.82 -3.49 -2.43
N ILE A 38 2.01 -3.09 -1.18
CA ILE A 38 3.30 -3.19 -0.49
C ILE A 38 3.21 -4.20 0.65
N LYS A 39 4.35 -4.80 0.99
CA LYS A 39 4.46 -5.72 2.11
C LYS A 39 5.28 -5.09 3.23
N VAL A 40 4.68 -4.95 4.41
CA VAL A 40 5.30 -4.39 5.61
C VAL A 40 5.08 -5.38 6.75
N ASN A 41 6.14 -5.81 7.43
CA ASN A 41 6.06 -6.78 8.53
C ASN A 41 5.22 -8.04 8.18
N HIS A 42 5.42 -8.57 6.98
CA HIS A 42 4.71 -9.71 6.42
C HIS A 42 3.21 -9.51 6.11
N GLN A 43 2.68 -8.32 6.35
CA GLN A 43 1.30 -7.96 6.04
C GLN A 43 1.23 -7.15 4.76
N ASN A 44 0.17 -7.37 3.99
CA ASN A 44 -0.08 -6.64 2.76
C ASN A 44 -0.86 -5.37 3.06
N TYR A 45 -0.45 -4.29 2.39
CA TYR A 45 -1.03 -2.98 2.52
C TYR A 45 -1.27 -2.39 1.14
N LEU A 46 -2.46 -1.82 0.96
CA LEU A 46 -2.85 -1.12 -0.25
C LEU A 46 -2.46 0.35 -0.13
N VAL A 47 -1.72 0.85 -1.11
CA VAL A 47 -1.32 2.26 -1.18
C VAL A 47 -2.52 3.12 -1.56
N ILE A 48 -2.79 4.12 -0.73
CA ILE A 48 -3.83 5.13 -0.97
C ILE A 48 -3.23 6.36 -1.64
N GLU A 49 -2.06 6.81 -1.17
CA GLU A 49 -1.35 7.98 -1.69
C GLU A 49 0.12 8.03 -1.22
N ASP A 50 0.97 8.75 -1.96
CA ASP A 50 2.41 8.94 -1.69
C ASP A 50 2.82 10.40 -1.95
N PHE A 51 2.55 11.29 -0.98
CA PHE A 51 2.89 12.72 -1.02
C PHE A 51 3.83 13.10 0.13
N GLY A 52 5.01 12.49 0.16
CA GLY A 52 6.03 12.69 1.20
C GLY A 52 5.83 11.82 2.45
N ARG A 53 4.67 11.17 2.57
CA ARG A 53 4.41 10.04 3.46
C ARG A 53 3.58 9.03 2.69
N LEU A 54 3.86 7.75 2.90
CA LEU A 54 3.17 6.67 2.23
C LEU A 54 1.95 6.28 3.06
N ARG A 55 0.76 6.63 2.57
CA ARG A 55 -0.50 6.31 3.26
C ARG A 55 -1.05 5.02 2.71
N VAL A 56 -1.35 4.11 3.63
CA VAL A 56 -1.76 2.77 3.30
C VAL A 56 -2.93 2.31 4.14
N LYS A 57 -3.73 1.40 3.59
CA LYS A 57 -4.77 0.67 4.31
C LYS A 57 -4.39 -0.80 4.35
N ARG A 58 -4.64 -1.47 5.48
CA ARG A 58 -4.47 -2.91 5.56
C ARG A 58 -5.30 -3.60 4.47
N PHE A 59 -4.67 -4.53 3.76
CA PHE A 59 -5.27 -5.21 2.61
C PHE A 59 -5.30 -6.72 2.88
N ASP A 60 -6.38 -7.15 3.53
CA ASP A 60 -6.66 -8.57 3.79
C ASP A 60 -7.57 -9.19 2.70
N ASN A 61 -8.11 -8.36 1.80
CA ASN A 61 -9.04 -8.78 0.74
C ASN A 61 -8.30 -9.21 -0.54
N GLU A 62 -8.97 -10.00 -1.37
CA GLU A 62 -8.45 -10.41 -2.70
C GLU A 62 -8.68 -9.35 -3.79
N ILE A 63 -9.62 -8.41 -3.59
CA ILE A 63 -10.03 -7.44 -4.62
C ILE A 63 -9.54 -6.03 -4.26
N ASN A 64 -8.69 -5.49 -5.13
CA ASN A 64 -8.18 -4.13 -5.09
C ASN A 64 -9.22 -3.14 -5.66
N PRO A 65 -9.75 -2.19 -4.88
CA PRO A 65 -10.78 -1.25 -5.35
C PRO A 65 -10.26 -0.21 -6.35
N PHE A 66 -8.95 -0.10 -6.55
CA PHE A 66 -8.34 0.90 -7.44
C PHE A 66 -7.94 0.34 -8.81
N ILE A 67 -8.11 -0.97 -9.00
CA ILE A 67 -7.89 -1.64 -10.28
C ILE A 67 -9.27 -2.08 -10.78
N PRO A 68 -9.58 -1.97 -12.09
CA PRO A 68 -10.80 -2.55 -12.63
C PRO A 68 -10.92 -4.03 -12.27
N PHE A 69 -12.13 -4.50 -11.93
CA PHE A 69 -12.34 -5.90 -11.59
C PHE A 69 -11.92 -6.84 -12.73
N THR A 70 -12.13 -6.42 -13.99
CA THR A 70 -11.74 -7.16 -15.20
C THR A 70 -10.25 -7.44 -15.31
N ASP A 71 -9.41 -6.58 -14.72
CA ASP A 71 -7.95 -6.70 -14.79
C ASP A 71 -7.39 -7.54 -13.63
N GLN A 72 -8.26 -7.93 -12.68
CA GLN A 72 -7.91 -8.71 -11.49
C GLN A 72 -8.37 -10.17 -11.58
N ILE A 73 -9.23 -10.51 -12.55
CA ILE A 73 -9.65 -11.90 -12.78
C ILE A 73 -8.51 -12.61 -13.54
N PRO A 74 -7.91 -13.69 -13.01
CA PRO A 74 -6.76 -14.35 -13.62
C PRO A 74 -7.00 -15.06 -14.96
N ASN A 75 -8.18 -14.94 -15.59
CA ASN A 75 -8.53 -15.70 -16.79
C ASN A 75 -8.91 -14.78 -17.95
N LYS A 76 -7.99 -14.71 -18.92
CA LYS A 76 -8.33 -14.59 -20.33
C LYS A 76 -7.73 -15.76 -21.08
#